data_AF-A0A2Z5UNA0-F1
#
_entry.id   AF-A0A2Z5UNA0-F1
#
_cell.length_a   1.000
_cell.length_b   1.000
_cell.length_c   1.000
_cell.angle_alpha   90.00
_cell.angle_beta   90.00
_cell.angle_gamma   90.00
#
_symmetry.space_group_name_H-M   'P 1'
#
loop_
_entity.id
_entity.type
_entity.pdbx_description
1 polymer ?
#
loop_
_entity_poly.entity_id
_entity_poly.type
_entity_poly.pdbx_seq_one_letter_code
_entity_poly.pdbx_strand_id
1 'polypeptide(L)'
;MTDDWRVDDLALCISRHARYPPEVRPGAVFTVRAVMTDMPDLAGGAAGTALNFRGVRELGPRAAYCARRFRKITPGAPDRFDAEVIDLMTAVQGAPR
;
A
#
# COMPACT_ATOMS: atom_id res chain seq x y z
N MET A 1 14.82 1.23 10.91
CA MET A 1 14.31 0.20 9.99
C MET A 1 13.62 0.94 8.87
N THR A 2 14.22 0.94 7.68
CA THR A 2 13.63 1.52 6.48
C THR A 2 12.37 0.71 6.18
N ASP A 3 11.21 1.35 6.17
CA ASP A 3 9.96 0.64 5.91
C ASP A 3 10.03 0.02 4.49
N ASP A 4 10.05 -1.33 4.37
CA ASP A 4 10.13 -2.10 3.11
C ASP A 4 8.78 -2.08 2.35
N TRP A 5 8.30 -0.87 2.06
CA TRP A 5 7.13 -0.66 1.23
C TRP A 5 7.50 -0.78 -0.24
N ARG A 6 6.59 -1.38 -1.01
CA ARG A 6 6.70 -1.58 -2.45
C ARG A 6 5.39 -1.18 -3.12
N VAL A 7 5.48 -0.91 -4.42
CA VAL A 7 4.29 -0.82 -5.26
C VAL A 7 3.49 -2.12 -5.14
N ASP A 8 2.16 -2.02 -5.18
CA ASP A 8 1.19 -3.11 -4.98
C ASP A 8 1.04 -3.65 -3.55
N ASP A 9 1.83 -3.18 -2.58
CA ASP A 9 1.58 -3.51 -1.18
C ASP A 9 0.19 -3.03 -0.74
N LEU A 10 -0.44 -3.82 0.12
CA LEU A 10 -1.67 -3.43 0.80
C LEU A 10 -1.32 -2.69 2.10
N ALA A 11 -1.89 -1.51 2.28
CA ALA A 11 -1.65 -0.63 3.40
C ALA A 11 -2.94 -0.43 4.21
N LEU A 12 -2.99 -0.99 5.42
CA LEU A 12 -4.06 -0.75 6.39
C LEU A 12 -3.80 0.58 7.10
N CYS A 13 -4.70 1.55 6.97
CA CYS A 13 -4.63 2.77 7.77
C CYS A 13 -4.93 2.44 9.25
N ILE A 14 -3.98 2.72 10.14
CA ILE A 14 -4.11 2.50 11.59
C ILE A 14 -4.31 3.81 12.37
N SER A 15 -4.03 4.96 11.74
CA SER A 15 -4.11 6.28 12.39
C SER A 15 -4.53 7.36 11.39
N ARG A 16 -5.47 8.22 11.79
CA ARG A 16 -5.95 9.34 10.98
C ARG A 16 -5.09 10.59 11.17
N HIS A 17 -4.96 11.39 10.11
CA HIS A 17 -4.52 12.78 10.21
C HIS A 17 -5.62 13.72 9.72
N ALA A 18 -5.81 14.88 10.38
CA ALA A 18 -6.90 15.81 10.08
C ALA A 18 -6.86 16.38 8.66
N ARG A 19 -5.66 16.48 8.06
CA ARG A 19 -5.45 16.97 6.69
C ARG A 19 -5.62 15.90 5.62
N TYR A 20 -5.78 14.63 5.98
CA TYR A 20 -5.99 13.57 5.01
C TYR A 20 -7.43 13.57 4.51
N PRO A 21 -7.68 13.13 3.26
CA PRO A 21 -9.01 13.00 2.73
C PRO A 21 -9.86 12.05 3.60
N PRO A 22 -11.20 12.23 3.67
CA PRO A 22 -12.07 11.40 4.50
C PRO A 22 -11.97 9.90 4.23
N GLU A 23 -11.59 9.51 3.02
CA GLU A 23 -11.41 8.13 2.60
C GLU A 23 -10.26 7.47 3.37
N VAL A 24 -9.22 8.23 3.73
CA VAL A 24 -8.06 7.77 4.51
C VAL A 24 -8.36 7.82 5.99
N ARG A 25 -9.18 6.86 6.42
CA ARG A 25 -9.60 6.66 7.81
C ARG A 25 -9.06 5.34 8.37
N PRO A 26 -8.90 5.23 9.71
CA PRO A 26 -8.52 3.98 10.35
C PRO A 26 -9.44 2.83 9.91
N GLY A 27 -8.85 1.67 9.60
CA GLY A 27 -9.54 0.50 9.06
C GLY A 27 -9.66 0.45 7.54
N ALA A 28 -9.40 1.55 6.82
CA ALA A 28 -9.39 1.52 5.36
C ALA A 28 -8.10 0.86 4.84
N VAL A 29 -8.24 0.06 3.79
CA VAL A 29 -7.13 -0.62 3.10
C VAL A 29 -6.90 0.03 1.75
N PHE A 30 -5.63 0.27 1.42
CA PHE A 30 -5.23 0.91 0.18
C PHE A 30 -4.17 0.09 -0.54
N THR A 31 -4.16 0.14 -1.87
CA THR A 31 -3.06 -0.41 -2.67
C THR A 31 -2.04 0.67 -2.95
N VAL A 32 -0.78 0.42 -2.60
CA VAL A 32 0.34 1.34 -2.85
C VAL A 32 0.58 1.47 -4.35
N ARG A 33 0.52 2.70 -4.85
CA ARG A 33 0.85 3.09 -6.24
C ARG A 33 2.31 3.50 -6.38
N ALA A 34 2.86 4.19 -5.39
CA ALA A 34 4.24 4.65 -5.38
C ALA A 34 4.73 4.81 -3.95
N VAL A 35 6.05 4.65 -3.78
CA VAL A 35 6.76 4.84 -2.52
C VAL A 35 7.77 5.97 -2.74
N MET A 36 7.73 6.97 -1.87
CA MET A 36 8.60 8.15 -1.94
C MET A 36 9.39 8.24 -0.64
N THR A 37 10.70 8.46 -0.73
CA THR A 37 11.58 8.65 0.44
C THR A 37 11.76 10.14 0.74
N ASP A 38 12.16 10.44 1.98
CA ASP A 38 12.51 11.80 2.42
C ASP A 38 11.42 12.87 2.20
N MET A 39 10.16 12.45 2.24
CA MET A 39 9.04 13.37 2.05
C MET A 39 8.66 14.04 3.37
N PRO A 40 8.44 15.38 3.38
CA PRO A 40 8.01 16.10 4.57
C PRO A 40 6.61 15.68 5.02
N ASP A 41 6.45 15.40 6.33
CA ASP A 41 5.13 15.13 6.91
C ASP A 41 4.35 16.43 7.10
N LEU A 42 3.10 16.45 6.64
CA LEU A 42 2.10 17.48 6.92
C LEU A 42 1.87 17.75 8.40
N ALA A 43 2.18 16.79 9.28
CA ALA A 43 2.09 16.92 10.73
C ALA A 43 3.24 17.74 11.36
N GLY A 44 4.17 18.29 10.56
CA GLY A 44 5.33 19.03 11.08
C GLY A 44 6.40 18.13 11.69
N GLY A 45 6.44 16.86 11.29
CA GLY A 45 7.42 15.87 11.76
C GLY A 45 8.61 15.70 10.82
N ALA A 46 9.57 14.88 11.23
CA ALA A 46 10.71 14.48 10.41
C ALA A 46 10.26 13.88 9.07
N ALA A 47 11.02 14.18 8.02
CA ALA A 47 10.84 13.57 6.71
C ALA A 47 10.96 12.05 6.80
N GLY A 48 10.23 11.33 5.95
CA GLY A 48 10.25 9.87 5.96
C GLY A 48 9.55 9.27 4.76
N THR A 49 9.32 7.95 4.83
CA THR A 49 8.64 7.21 3.75
C THR A 49 7.19 7.64 3.64
N ALA A 50 6.80 7.97 2.41
CA ALA A 50 5.46 8.35 2.02
C ALA A 50 4.91 7.37 1.01
N LEU A 51 3.63 7.05 1.17
CA LEU A 51 2.88 6.18 0.27
C LEU A 51 1.97 7.03 -0.60
N ASN A 52 1.81 6.65 -1.86
CA ASN A 52 0.70 7.08 -2.68
C ASN A 52 -0.19 5.88 -2.95
N PHE A 53 -1.51 6.10 -3.03
CA PHE A 53 -2.47 5.02 -3.17
C PHE A 53 -3.22 5.08 -4.49
N ARG A 54 -3.62 3.92 -5.01
CA ARG A 54 -4.49 3.83 -6.18
C ARG A 54 -5.91 4.30 -5.82
N GLY A 55 -6.53 5.06 -6.71
CA GLY A 55 -7.92 5.53 -6.54
C GLY A 55 -8.11 6.54 -5.41
N VAL A 56 -7.05 7.02 -4.76
CA VAL A 56 -7.10 8.06 -3.73
C VAL A 56 -6.52 9.34 -4.30
N ARG A 57 -7.17 10.47 -4.02
CA ARG A 57 -6.71 11.79 -4.44
C ARG A 57 -5.31 12.07 -3.89
N GLU A 58 -4.38 12.46 -4.75
CA GLU A 58 -3.04 12.90 -4.33
C GLU A 58 -3.13 14.17 -3.49
N LEU A 59 -2.34 14.23 -2.40
CA LEU A 59 -2.33 15.39 -1.50
C LEU A 59 -1.41 16.52 -1.98
N GLY A 60 -0.71 16.33 -3.10
CA GLY A 60 0.23 17.28 -3.69
C GLY A 60 1.68 17.13 -3.19
N PRO A 61 2.61 17.93 -3.73
CA PRO A 61 4.06 17.72 -3.57
C PRO A 61 4.61 18.01 -2.17
N ARG A 62 3.81 18.61 -1.29
CA ARG A 62 4.20 18.95 0.10
C ARG A 62 3.50 18.07 1.13
N ALA A 63 2.85 17.00 0.69
CA ALA A 63 1.97 16.22 1.52
C ALA A 63 2.11 14.72 1.26
N ALA A 64 2.63 14.01 2.25
CA ALA A 64 2.80 12.58 2.24
C ALA A 64 1.69 11.86 3.02
N TYR A 65 1.23 10.71 2.52
CA TYR A 65 0.65 9.69 3.38
C TYR A 65 1.78 8.96 4.11
N CYS A 66 2.07 9.38 5.33
CA CYS A 66 3.24 8.88 6.05
C CYS A 66 3.07 7.40 6.37
N ALA A 67 4.03 6.60 5.91
CA ALA A 67 4.06 5.14 6.07
C ALA A 67 3.80 4.67 7.50
N ARG A 68 4.31 5.40 8.50
CA ARG A 68 4.09 5.11 9.93
C ARG A 68 2.63 5.08 10.40
N ARG A 69 1.71 5.65 9.62
CA ARG A 69 0.26 5.62 9.89
C ARG A 69 -0.44 4.42 9.26
N PHE A 70 0.33 3.56 8.60
CA PHE A 70 -0.15 2.38 7.91
C PHE A 70 0.58 1.14 8.42
N ARG A 71 -0.13 0.01 8.40
CA ARG A 71 0.45 -1.30 8.58
C ARG A 71 0.43 -2.01 7.24
N LYS A 72 1.58 -2.54 6.82
CA LYS A 72 1.67 -3.40 5.64
C LYS A 72 0.90 -4.68 5.90
N ILE A 73 -0.08 -4.96 5.04
CA ILE A 73 -0.77 -6.24 4.99
C ILE A 73 0.00 -7.10 3.99
N THR A 74 0.76 -8.05 4.50
CA THR A 74 1.33 -9.11 3.66
C THR A 74 0.26 -10.19 3.56
N PRO A 75 -0.24 -10.53 2.35
CA PRO A 75 -1.02 -11.75 2.20
C PRO A 75 -0.22 -12.93 2.76
N GLY A 76 -0.87 -13.88 3.41
CA GLY A 76 -0.21 -15.12 3.77
C GLY A 76 0.42 -15.76 2.53
N ALA A 77 1.43 -16.60 2.72
CA ALA A 77 1.86 -17.48 1.63
C ALA A 77 0.63 -18.22 1.09
N PRO A 78 0.53 -18.43 -0.24
CA PRO A 78 -0.56 -19.18 -0.84
C PRO A 78 -0.76 -20.48 -0.06
N ASP A 79 -2.00 -20.76 0.34
CA ASP A 79 -2.29 -22.07 0.90
C ASP A 79 -2.29 -23.13 -0.22
N ARG A 80 -2.53 -24.39 0.15
CA ARG A 80 -2.53 -25.49 -0.83
C ARG A 80 -3.57 -25.28 -1.92
N PHE A 81 -4.73 -24.73 -1.58
CA PHE A 81 -5.79 -24.47 -2.54
C PHE A 81 -5.39 -23.34 -3.48
N ASP A 82 -4.84 -22.26 -2.94
CA ASP A 82 -4.31 -21.15 -3.76
C ASP A 82 -3.25 -21.67 -4.75
N ALA A 83 -2.34 -22.55 -4.31
CA ALA A 83 -1.32 -23.14 -5.18
C ALA A 83 -1.93 -24.00 -6.30
N GLU A 84 -2.89 -24.88 -5.97
CA GLU A 84 -3.57 -25.74 -6.96
C GLU A 84 -4.32 -24.90 -8.02
N VAL A 85 -4.94 -23.78 -7.61
CA VAL A 85 -5.61 -22.84 -8.53
C VAL A 85 -4.61 -22.10 -9.41
N ILE A 86 -3.49 -21.63 -8.84
CA ILE A 86 -2.42 -20.95 -9.60
C ILE A 86 -1.84 -21.89 -10.66
N ASP A 87 -1.55 -23.15 -10.28
CA ASP A 87 -1.02 -24.16 -11.19
C ASP A 87 -2.01 -24.45 -12.33
N LEU A 88 -3.30 -24.59 -12.02
CA LEU A 88 -4.35 -24.79 -13.00
C LEU A 88 -4.43 -23.62 -14.00
N MET A 89 -4.45 -22.38 -13.49
CA MET A 89 -4.54 -21.19 -14.34
C MET A 89 -3.32 -21.04 -15.24
N THR A 90 -2.14 -21.36 -14.72
CA THR A 90 -0.88 -21.32 -15.49
C THR A 90 -0.86 -22.38 -16.59
N ALA A 91 -1.34 -23.59 -16.30
CA ALA A 91 -1.45 -24.68 -17.28
C ALA A 91 -2.44 -24.35 -18.42
N VAL A 92 -3.57 -23.70 -18.09
CA VAL A 92 -4.55 -23.25 -19.10
C VAL A 92 -3.98 -22.17 -20.02
N GLN A 93 -3.11 -21.30 -19.51
CA GLN A 93 -2.46 -20.25 -20.32
C GLN A 93 -1.31 -20.77 -21.20
N GLY A 94 -0.75 -21.95 -20.89
CA GLY A 94 0.33 -22.59 -21.64
C GLY A 94 -0.13 -23.59 -22.70
N ALA A 95 -1.43 -23.90 -22.80
CA ALA A 95 -1.94 -24.82 -23.81
C ALA A 95 -1.89 -24.18 -25.21
N PRO A 96 -1.26 -24.82 -26.21
CA PRO A 96 -1.30 -24.30 -27.59
C PRO A 96 -2.75 -24.32 -28.08
N ARG A 97 -3.15 -23.23 -28.73
CA ARG A 97 -4.46 -23.09 -29.40
C ARG A 97 -4.63 -24.09 -30.53
#